data_AF-A0A3D5KE80-F1
#
_entry.id   AF-A0A3D5KE80-F1
#
_cell.length_a   1.000
_cell.length_b   1.000
_cell.length_c   1.000
_cell.angle_alpha   90.00
_cell.angle_beta   90.00
_cell.angle_gamma   90.00
#
_symmetry.space_group_name_H-M   'P 1'
#
loop_
_entity.id
_entity.type
_entity.pdbx_description
1 polymer ?
#
loop_
_entity_poly.entity_id
_entity_poly.type
_entity_poly.pdbx_seq_one_letter_code
_entity_poly.pdbx_strand_id
1 'polypeptide(L)'
;MINYIWFLILIFGISIGLFTGKGELMSQAIIKAANDPVELVIGMVGLLCLWCGVMKIAEKSGLTGKLAGLMEPILKRIYKAAGKDKSALGAIVMNLTANMMGLSNAATPFGIKAMEEMQRLNPDKDTASDDMALFLVM
;
A
#
# COMPACT_ATOMS: atom_id res chain seq x y z
N MET A 1 13.99 -5.75 14.22
CA MET A 1 13.54 -4.99 15.41
C MET A 1 12.06 -5.23 15.72
N ILE A 2 11.14 -5.08 14.77
CA ILE A 2 9.69 -5.21 15.04
C ILE A 2 9.25 -6.62 15.47
N ASN A 3 9.86 -7.68 14.91
CA ASN A 3 9.52 -9.07 15.29
C ASN A 3 9.80 -9.37 16.77
N TYR A 4 10.86 -8.79 17.33
CA TYR A 4 11.17 -8.93 18.77
C TYR A 4 10.14 -8.23 19.64
N ILE A 5 9.66 -7.05 19.22
CA ILE A 5 8.64 -6.29 19.94
C ILE A 5 7.33 -7.09 19.99
N TRP A 6 6.87 -7.61 18.84
CA TRP A 6 5.67 -8.44 18.77
C TRP A 6 5.77 -9.69 19.64
N PHE A 7 6.92 -10.37 19.58
CA PHE A 7 7.17 -11.57 20.37
C PHE A 7 7.10 -11.28 21.88
N LEU A 8 7.71 -10.19 22.34
CA LEU A 8 7.67 -9.79 23.76
C LEU A 8 6.25 -9.45 24.21
N ILE A 9 5.47 -8.73 23.41
CA ILE A 9 4.07 -8.39 23.71
C ILE A 9 3.23 -9.66 23.87
N LEU A 10 3.39 -10.63 22.95
CA LEU A 10 2.66 -11.90 22.99
C LEU A 10 3.01 -12.71 24.24
N ILE A 11 4.29 -12.92 24.52
CA ILE A 11 4.71 -13.69 25.71
C ILE A 11 4.25 -13.02 26.99
N PHE A 12 4.35 -11.70 27.09
CA PHE A 12 3.96 -10.97 28.29
C PHE A 12 2.45 -11.05 28.52
N GLY A 13 1.65 -10.87 27.46
CA GLY A 13 0.19 -11.01 27.52
C GLY A 13 -0.26 -12.42 27.89
N ILE A 14 0.35 -13.44 27.30
CA ILE A 14 0.08 -14.86 27.62
C ILE A 14 0.44 -15.15 29.07
N SER A 15 1.62 -14.72 29.51
CA SER A 15 2.09 -14.94 30.89
C SER A 15 1.15 -14.31 31.90
N ILE A 16 0.76 -13.05 31.72
CA ILE A 16 -0.21 -12.36 32.61
C ILE A 16 -1.54 -13.11 32.62
N GLY A 17 -2.06 -13.52 31.47
CA GLY A 17 -3.32 -14.27 31.36
C GLY A 17 -3.30 -15.59 32.12
N LEU A 18 -2.18 -16.30 32.08
CA LEU A 18 -1.96 -17.53 32.86
C LEU A 18 -1.86 -17.25 34.36
N PHE A 19 -1.05 -16.26 34.78
CA PHE A 19 -0.85 -15.93 36.20
C PHE A 19 -2.09 -15.33 36.88
N THR A 20 -2.98 -14.65 36.13
CA THR A 20 -4.23 -14.10 36.68
C THR A 20 -5.41 -15.09 36.64
N GLY A 21 -5.20 -16.33 36.19
CA GLY A 21 -6.26 -17.34 36.10
C GLY A 21 -7.30 -17.07 35.01
N LYS A 22 -7.05 -16.11 34.11
CA LYS A 22 -7.94 -15.71 33.00
C LYS A 22 -7.68 -16.50 31.72
N GLY A 23 -7.24 -17.75 31.83
CA GLY A 23 -6.90 -18.60 30.68
C GLY A 23 -8.06 -18.82 29.71
N GLU A 24 -9.30 -18.87 30.20
CA GLU A 24 -10.50 -18.98 29.36
C GLU A 24 -10.74 -17.73 28.50
N LEU A 25 -10.59 -16.53 29.09
CA LEU A 25 -10.66 -15.26 28.35
C LEU A 25 -9.57 -15.16 27.30
N MET A 26 -8.36 -15.65 27.60
CA MET A 26 -7.26 -15.70 26.64
C MET A 26 -7.58 -16.63 25.47
N SER A 27 -8.11 -17.83 25.74
CA SER A 27 -8.52 -18.78 24.69
C SER A 27 -9.61 -18.21 23.79
N GLN A 28 -10.64 -17.59 24.37
CA GLN A 28 -11.69 -16.91 23.61
C GLN A 28 -11.16 -15.75 22.77
N ALA A 29 -10.22 -14.96 23.29
CA ALA A 29 -9.60 -13.86 22.56
C ALA A 29 -8.81 -14.37 21.33
N ILE A 30 -8.08 -15.49 21.46
CA ILE A 30 -7.35 -16.10 20.34
C ILE A 30 -8.30 -16.58 19.26
N ILE A 31 -9.37 -17.30 19.64
CA ILE A 31 -10.38 -17.79 18.70
C ILE A 31 -11.05 -16.62 17.98
N LYS A 32 -11.42 -15.57 18.73
CA LYS A 32 -12.03 -14.37 18.15
C LYS A 32 -11.08 -13.67 17.17
N ALA A 33 -9.82 -13.45 17.56
CA ALA A 33 -8.82 -12.83 16.69
C ALA A 33 -8.56 -13.63 15.40
N ALA A 34 -8.79 -14.95 15.41
CA ALA A 34 -8.70 -15.78 14.21
C ALA A 34 -9.96 -15.68 13.31
N ASN A 35 -11.15 -15.49 13.90
CA ASN A 35 -12.41 -15.42 13.16
C ASN A 35 -12.70 -14.03 12.58
N ASP A 36 -12.39 -12.95 13.31
CA ASP A 36 -12.69 -11.57 12.89
C ASP A 36 -12.15 -11.25 11.47
N PRO A 37 -10.90 -11.61 11.10
CA PRO A 37 -10.40 -11.39 9.74
C PRO A 37 -11.13 -12.22 8.67
N VAL A 38 -11.59 -13.42 9.01
CA VAL A 38 -12.31 -14.31 8.08
C VAL A 38 -13.68 -13.73 7.76
N GLU A 39 -14.44 -13.31 8.79
CA GLU A 39 -15.71 -12.62 8.60
C GLU A 39 -15.54 -11.32 7.79
N LEU A 40 -14.50 -10.54 8.12
CA LEU A 40 -14.19 -9.31 7.38
C LEU A 40 -13.93 -9.61 5.90
N VAL A 41 -13.07 -10.59 5.60
CA VAL A 41 -12.74 -10.95 4.21
C VAL A 41 -13.99 -11.44 3.48
N ILE A 42 -14.77 -12.36 4.05
CA ILE A 42 -16.00 -12.87 3.42
C ILE A 42 -17.00 -11.72 3.16
N GLY A 43 -17.19 -10.82 4.13
CA GLY A 43 -18.04 -9.64 3.97
C GLY A 43 -17.56 -8.69 2.88
N MET A 44 -16.25 -8.58 2.68
CA MET A 44 -15.66 -7.71 1.66
C MET A 44 -15.54 -8.35 0.27
N VAL A 45 -15.55 -9.68 0.15
CA VAL A 45 -15.31 -10.39 -1.13
C VAL A 45 -16.24 -9.92 -2.25
N GLY A 46 -17.55 -9.80 -1.99
CA GLY A 46 -18.51 -9.38 -3.02
C GLY A 46 -18.24 -7.95 -3.53
N LEU A 47 -17.98 -7.03 -2.60
CA LEU A 47 -17.65 -5.64 -2.92
C LEU A 47 -16.31 -5.54 -3.67
N LEU A 48 -15.30 -6.28 -3.24
CA LEU A 48 -13.99 -6.32 -3.88
C LEU A 48 -14.07 -6.92 -5.29
N CYS A 49 -14.83 -7.98 -5.50
CA CYS A 49 -15.06 -8.57 -6.82
C CYS A 49 -15.70 -7.57 -7.79
N LEU A 50 -16.73 -6.84 -7.35
CA LEU A 50 -17.37 -5.80 -8.15
C LEU A 50 -16.37 -4.71 -8.53
N TRP A 51 -15.69 -4.14 -7.53
CA TRP A 51 -14.73 -3.06 -7.76
C TRP A 51 -13.57 -3.49 -8.64
N CYS A 52 -12.99 -4.67 -8.39
CA CYS A 52 -11.92 -5.22 -9.21
C CYS A 52 -12.38 -5.46 -10.66
N GLY A 53 -13.63 -5.90 -10.86
CA GLY A 53 -14.23 -6.09 -12.19
C GLY A 53 -14.39 -4.77 -12.96
N VAL A 54 -15.06 -3.78 -12.35
CA VAL A 54 -15.21 -2.41 -12.91
C VAL A 54 -13.84 -1.84 -13.25
N MET A 55 -12.89 -2.06 -12.37
CA MET A 55 -11.56 -1.55 -12.53
C MET A 55 -10.79 -2.18 -13.70
N LYS A 56 -10.94 -3.49 -13.88
CA LYS A 56 -10.36 -4.19 -15.03
C LYS A 56 -10.91 -3.67 -16.35
N ILE A 57 -12.17 -3.24 -16.38
CA ILE A 57 -12.79 -2.59 -17.54
C ILE A 57 -12.17 -1.21 -17.78
N ALA A 58 -11.97 -0.39 -16.74
CA ALA A 58 -11.33 0.91 -16.84
C ALA A 58 -9.88 0.82 -17.37
N GLU A 59 -9.13 -0.19 -16.92
CA GLU A 59 -7.79 -0.48 -17.42
C GLU A 59 -7.83 -0.88 -18.91
N LYS A 60 -8.66 -1.88 -19.28
CA LYS A 60 -8.75 -2.39 -20.66
C LYS A 60 -9.31 -1.38 -21.67
N SER A 61 -10.14 -0.44 -21.22
CA SER A 61 -10.67 0.64 -22.07
C SER A 61 -9.66 1.77 -22.32
N GLY A 62 -8.48 1.73 -21.68
CA GLY A 62 -7.47 2.78 -21.76
C GLY A 62 -7.84 4.05 -20.99
N LEU A 63 -8.90 4.02 -20.18
CA LEU A 63 -9.33 5.16 -19.36
C LEU A 63 -8.24 5.56 -18.36
N THR A 64 -7.59 4.57 -17.74
CA THR A 64 -6.45 4.80 -16.83
C THR A 64 -5.28 5.48 -17.54
N GLY A 65 -4.96 5.07 -18.78
CA GLY A 65 -3.91 5.71 -19.58
C GLY A 65 -4.23 7.16 -19.97
N LYS A 66 -5.51 7.48 -20.24
CA LYS A 66 -5.95 8.85 -20.52
C LYS A 66 -5.88 9.74 -19.27
N LEU A 67 -6.30 9.22 -18.12
CA LEU A 67 -6.18 9.89 -16.83
C LEU A 67 -4.71 10.16 -16.48
N ALA A 68 -3.87 9.16 -16.70
CA ALA A 68 -2.42 9.29 -16.53
C ALA A 68 -1.86 10.48 -17.35
N GLY A 69 -2.18 10.56 -18.64
CA GLY A 69 -1.76 11.67 -19.49
C GLY A 69 -2.32 13.04 -19.06
N LEU A 70 -3.51 13.08 -18.45
CA LEU A 70 -4.08 14.31 -17.90
C LEU A 70 -3.37 14.77 -16.61
N MET A 71 -2.92 13.82 -15.78
CA MET A 71 -2.21 14.11 -14.52
C MET A 71 -0.73 14.43 -14.74
N GLU A 72 -0.12 13.91 -15.80
CA GLU A 72 1.29 14.14 -16.15
C GLU A 72 1.74 15.62 -16.05
N PRO A 73 1.05 16.63 -16.62
CA PRO A 73 1.47 18.03 -16.52
C PRO A 73 1.44 18.59 -15.10
N ILE A 74 0.50 18.12 -14.26
CA ILE A 74 0.39 18.54 -12.86
C ILE A 74 1.55 17.94 -12.07
N LEU A 75 1.78 16.63 -12.21
CA LEU A 75 2.84 15.91 -11.51
C LEU A 75 4.22 16.38 -11.94
N LYS A 76 4.41 16.74 -13.22
CA LYS A 76 5.64 17.34 -13.72
C LYS A 76 6.02 18.66 -13.03
N ARG A 77 5.02 19.40 -12.50
CA ARG A 77 5.25 20.65 -11.76
C ARG A 77 5.46 20.41 -10.26
N ILE A 78 4.84 19.37 -9.71
CA ILE A 78 4.95 18.99 -8.30
C ILE A 78 6.32 18.36 -8.01
N TYR A 79 6.75 17.42 -8.86
CA TYR A 79 8.01 16.69 -8.70
C TYR A 79 9.19 17.45 -9.31
N LYS A 80 10.34 17.47 -8.62
CA LYS A 80 11.53 18.23 -9.06
C LYS A 80 12.40 17.42 -10.03
N ALA A 81 13.10 16.42 -9.52
CA ALA A 81 14.03 15.60 -10.30
C ALA A 81 13.25 14.52 -11.07
N ALA A 82 12.29 13.88 -10.39
CA ALA A 82 11.43 12.87 -10.98
C ALA A 82 10.50 13.45 -12.07
N GLY A 83 10.10 14.73 -11.99
CA GLY A 83 9.28 15.40 -13.00
C GLY A 83 10.00 15.64 -14.34
N LYS A 84 11.34 15.61 -14.36
CA LYS A 84 12.14 15.80 -15.58
C LYS A 84 12.44 14.48 -16.30
N ASP A 85 12.30 13.35 -15.62
CA ASP A 85 12.58 12.02 -16.15
C ASP A 85 11.28 11.33 -16.57
N LYS A 86 11.21 10.87 -17.82
CA LYS A 86 9.99 10.23 -18.36
C LYS A 86 9.69 8.88 -17.70
N SER A 87 10.70 8.14 -17.25
CA SER A 87 10.52 6.82 -16.63
C SER A 87 9.97 6.98 -15.21
N ALA A 88 10.60 7.83 -14.40
CA ALA A 88 10.17 8.13 -13.04
C ALA A 88 8.77 8.74 -13.02
N LEU A 89 8.53 9.77 -13.85
CA LEU A 89 7.21 10.41 -13.95
C LEU A 89 6.13 9.41 -14.40
N GLY A 90 6.42 8.58 -15.40
CA GLY A 90 5.47 7.57 -15.87
C GLY A 90 5.09 6.56 -14.79
N ALA A 91 6.05 6.06 -14.01
CA ALA A 91 5.78 5.14 -12.91
C ALA A 91 4.96 5.79 -11.78
N ILE A 92 5.27 7.04 -11.41
CA ILE A 92 4.52 7.82 -10.41
C ILE A 92 3.07 8.03 -10.87
N VAL A 93 2.88 8.48 -12.11
CA VAL A 93 1.56 8.72 -12.70
C VAL A 93 0.72 7.42 -12.69
N MET A 94 1.33 6.30 -13.06
CA MET A 94 0.65 4.99 -13.08
C MET A 94 0.28 4.53 -11.67
N ASN A 95 1.16 4.69 -10.68
CA ASN A 95 0.84 4.36 -9.29
C ASN A 95 -0.32 5.22 -8.77
N LEU A 96 -0.25 6.54 -8.96
CA LEU A 96 -1.28 7.46 -8.45
C LEU A 96 -2.63 7.20 -9.12
N THR A 97 -2.63 7.02 -10.45
CA THR A 97 -3.85 6.70 -11.19
C THR A 97 -4.43 5.35 -10.73
N ALA A 98 -3.58 4.36 -10.49
CA ALA A 98 -4.00 3.07 -9.96
C ALA A 98 -4.61 3.22 -8.55
N ASN A 99 -3.98 3.99 -7.65
CA ASN A 99 -4.50 4.27 -6.32
C ASN A 99 -5.84 5.02 -6.35
N MET A 100 -5.95 6.09 -7.15
CA MET A 100 -7.18 6.90 -7.29
C MET A 100 -8.36 6.09 -7.84
N MET A 101 -8.07 5.16 -8.75
CA MET A 101 -9.10 4.32 -9.33
C MET A 101 -9.47 3.18 -8.37
N GLY A 102 -8.57 2.73 -7.48
CA GLY A 102 -8.82 1.57 -6.60
C GLY A 102 -8.25 0.27 -7.17
N LEU A 103 -7.27 0.36 -8.07
CA LEU A 103 -6.40 -0.73 -8.52
C LEU A 103 -5.34 -1.07 -7.45
N SER A 104 -5.71 -1.31 -6.18
CA SER A 104 -4.71 -1.48 -5.11
C SER A 104 -3.64 -2.54 -5.40
N ASN A 105 -4.03 -3.62 -6.08
CA ASN A 105 -3.11 -4.69 -6.52
C ASN A 105 -2.15 -4.27 -7.64
N ALA A 106 -2.53 -3.35 -8.52
CA ALA A 106 -1.64 -2.82 -9.56
C ALA A 106 -0.86 -1.59 -9.07
N ALA A 107 -1.41 -0.84 -8.10
CA ALA A 107 -0.74 0.31 -7.51
C ALA A 107 0.58 -0.10 -6.85
N THR A 108 0.60 -1.21 -6.11
CA THR A 108 1.80 -1.70 -5.40
C THR A 108 3.03 -1.89 -6.31
N PRO A 109 2.96 -2.68 -7.41
CA PRO A 109 4.12 -2.85 -8.30
C PRO A 109 4.51 -1.54 -9.02
N PHE A 110 3.56 -0.68 -9.38
CA PHE A 110 3.88 0.64 -9.93
C PHE A 110 4.55 1.56 -8.90
N GLY A 111 4.16 1.45 -7.63
CA GLY A 111 4.74 2.23 -6.53
C GLY A 111 6.18 1.83 -6.24
N ILE A 112 6.47 0.53 -6.21
CA ILE A 112 7.85 0.02 -6.09
C ILE A 112 8.68 0.53 -7.27
N LYS A 113 8.16 0.41 -8.50
CA LYS A 113 8.88 0.89 -9.69
C LYS A 113 9.11 2.40 -9.69
N ALA A 114 8.16 3.18 -9.18
CA ALA A 114 8.32 4.62 -8.99
C ALA A 114 9.45 4.93 -7.99
N MET A 115 9.49 4.20 -6.87
CA MET A 115 10.55 4.33 -5.88
C MET A 115 11.92 3.93 -6.45
N GLU A 116 12.00 2.85 -7.23
CA GLU A 116 13.24 2.44 -7.92
C GLU A 116 13.74 3.49 -8.91
N GLU A 117 12.85 4.09 -9.71
CA GLU A 117 13.22 5.14 -10.66
C GLU A 117 13.64 6.44 -9.96
N MET A 118 12.95 6.82 -8.88
CA MET A 118 13.40 7.94 -8.04
C MET A 118 14.74 7.64 -7.37
N GLN A 119 14.97 6.38 -6.96
CA GLN A 119 16.24 5.96 -6.36
C GLN A 119 17.36 5.99 -7.38
N ARG A 120 17.10 5.66 -8.65
CA ARG A 120 18.07 5.79 -9.75
C ARG A 120 18.54 7.24 -9.88
N LEU A 121 17.63 8.20 -9.80
CA LEU A 121 17.90 9.64 -9.90
C LEU A 121 18.49 10.25 -8.61
N ASN A 122 18.36 9.55 -7.49
CA ASN A 122 18.79 10.04 -6.19
C ASN A 122 20.32 10.16 -6.11
N PRO A 123 20.89 11.35 -5.79
CA PRO A 123 22.33 11.52 -5.63
C PRO A 123 22.90 10.82 -4.40
N ASP A 124 22.12 10.65 -3.33
CA ASP A 124 22.50 9.92 -2.12
C ASP A 124 21.67 8.64 -2.02
N LYS A 125 22.29 7.46 -2.10
CA LYS A 125 21.55 6.19 -2.10
C LYS A 125 21.09 5.77 -0.70
N ASP A 126 21.71 6.28 0.36
CA ASP A 126 21.38 5.89 1.73
C ASP A 126 20.32 6.80 2.35
N THR A 127 20.02 7.95 1.72
CA THR A 127 19.03 8.93 2.17
C THR A 127 17.90 9.08 1.16
N ALA A 128 16.64 9.08 1.60
CA ALA A 128 15.49 9.31 0.72
C ALA A 128 15.50 10.75 0.16
N SER A 129 15.18 10.92 -1.13
CA SER A 129 15.07 12.24 -1.76
C SER A 129 13.74 12.95 -1.45
N ASP A 130 13.69 14.27 -1.63
CA ASP A 130 12.45 15.07 -1.51
C ASP A 130 11.29 14.46 -2.31
N ASP A 131 11.56 14.01 -3.54
CA ASP A 131 10.56 13.44 -4.44
C ASP A 131 10.03 12.09 -3.90
N MET A 132 10.87 11.27 -3.27
CA MET A 132 10.43 10.03 -2.62
C MET A 132 9.57 10.29 -1.39
N ALA A 133 9.98 11.26 -0.56
CA ALA A 133 9.22 11.65 0.62
C ALA A 133 7.85 12.21 0.22
N LEU A 134 7.82 13.03 -0.84
CA LEU A 134 6.58 13.57 -1.40
C LEU A 134 5.66 12.48 -1.95
N PHE A 135 6.22 11.51 -2.68
CA PHE A 135 5.46 10.38 -3.23
C PHE A 135 4.83 9.51 -2.14
N LEU A 136 5.51 9.33 -1.01
CA LEU A 136 4.99 8.53 0.10
C LEU A 136 3.79 9.19 0.80
N VAL A 137 3.73 10.52 0.80
CA VAL A 137 2.67 11.29 1.48
C VAL A 137 1.45 11.51 0.58
N MET A 138 1.61 11.44 -0.75
CA MET A 138 0.55 11.60 -1.74
C MET A 138 -0.37 10.38 -1.85
#